data_AF-A4EM99-F1
#
_entry.id   AF-A4EM99-F1
#
_cell.length_a   1.000
_cell.length_b   1.000
_cell.length_c   1.000
_cell.angle_alpha   90.00
_cell.angle_beta   90.00
_cell.angle_gamma   90.00
#
_symmetry.space_group_name_H-M   'P 1'
#
loop_
_entity.id
_entity.type
_entity.pdbx_description
1 polymer ?
#
loop_
_entity_poly.entity_id
_entity_poly.type
_entity_poly.pdbx_seq_one_letter_code
_entity_poly.pdbx_strand_id
1 'polypeptide(L)'
;MYDLVADVDNYPEFLPWTAAARVRSVTDKGDHQEMLADLVISFKVFREKFGSRVLLWPEQMKIDTEYLDGPIRHLESQWAFKDVEGGCEVSFAVDFEFKSRLLQGAAGMFFNEAMQRVVRSFERRARTLYT
;
A
#
# COMPACT_ATOMS: atom_id res chain seq x y z
N MET A 1 4.72 8.47 -10.50
CA MET A 1 4.82 7.48 -9.39
C MET A 1 3.60 7.53 -8.48
N TYR A 2 3.16 8.71 -8.04
CA TYR A 2 1.93 8.90 -7.27
C TYR A 2 0.73 8.12 -7.87
N ASP A 3 0.41 8.33 -9.15
CA ASP A 3 -0.73 7.65 -9.79
C ASP A 3 -0.63 6.14 -9.76
N LEU A 4 0.59 5.59 -9.86
CA LEU A 4 0.83 4.15 -9.82
C LEU A 4 0.54 3.56 -8.42
N VAL A 5 0.79 4.32 -7.36
CA VAL A 5 0.45 3.94 -5.97
C VAL A 5 -1.01 4.29 -5.65
N ALA A 6 -1.62 5.27 -6.31
CA ALA A 6 -3.06 5.53 -6.17
C ALA A 6 -3.93 4.47 -6.87
N ASP A 7 -3.37 3.76 -7.86
CA ASP A 7 -4.05 2.77 -8.69
C ASP A 7 -4.17 1.38 -8.02
N VAL A 8 -4.91 1.34 -6.91
CA VAL A 8 -5.03 0.17 -6.02
C VAL A 8 -5.63 -1.05 -6.73
N ASP A 9 -6.59 -0.88 -7.64
CA ASP A 9 -7.23 -1.99 -8.36
C ASP A 9 -6.25 -2.84 -9.18
N ASN A 10 -5.16 -2.23 -9.66
CA ASN A 10 -4.16 -2.88 -10.50
C ASN A 10 -3.02 -3.53 -9.70
N TYR A 11 -3.03 -3.43 -8.37
CA TYR A 11 -2.03 -4.06 -7.52
C TYR A 11 -1.83 -5.57 -7.75
N PRO A 12 -2.87 -6.39 -7.99
CA PRO A 12 -2.70 -7.83 -8.23
C PRO A 12 -1.84 -8.16 -9.46
N GLU A 13 -1.67 -7.23 -10.39
CA GLU A 13 -0.87 -7.46 -11.60
C GLU A 13 0.63 -7.51 -11.33
N PHE A 14 1.10 -6.86 -10.26
CA PHE A 14 2.55 -6.66 -10.06
C PHE A 14 3.01 -6.71 -8.61
N LEU A 15 2.13 -6.49 -7.62
CA LEU A 15 2.51 -6.58 -6.22
C LEU A 15 2.60 -8.05 -5.79
N PRO A 16 3.64 -8.41 -5.02
CA PRO A 16 3.78 -9.74 -4.50
C PRO A 16 2.66 -10.01 -3.50
N TRP A 17 2.13 -11.23 -3.50
CA TRP A 17 1.16 -11.71 -2.50
C TRP A 17 -0.21 -11.05 -2.55
N THR A 18 -0.43 -10.02 -3.37
CA THR A 18 -1.75 -9.42 -3.58
C THR A 18 -2.58 -10.34 -4.48
N ALA A 19 -3.45 -11.16 -3.86
CA ALA A 19 -4.30 -12.10 -4.58
C ALA A 19 -5.52 -11.41 -5.22
N ALA A 20 -5.97 -10.30 -4.64
CA ALA A 20 -7.03 -9.46 -5.20
C ALA A 20 -6.94 -8.05 -4.59
N ALA A 21 -7.39 -7.07 -5.35
CA ALA A 21 -7.62 -5.70 -4.90
C ALA A 21 -8.99 -5.26 -5.40
N ARG A 22 -9.67 -4.41 -4.62
CA ARG A 22 -10.95 -3.83 -5.02
C ARG A 22 -11.15 -2.47 -4.39
N VAL A 23 -11.27 -1.44 -5.22
CA VAL A 23 -11.80 -0.14 -4.82
C VAL A 23 -13.30 -0.27 -4.59
N ARG A 24 -13.75 0.00 -3.35
CA ARG A 24 -15.17 -0.01 -2.97
C ARG A 24 -15.85 1.31 -3.33
N SER A 25 -15.16 2.42 -3.12
CA SER A 25 -15.68 3.76 -3.41
C SER A 25 -14.55 4.79 -3.43
N VAL A 26 -14.74 5.87 -4.17
CA VAL A 26 -13.91 7.08 -4.10
C VAL A 26 -14.84 8.27 -3.86
N THR A 27 -14.53 9.07 -2.85
CA THR A 27 -15.30 10.27 -2.47
C THR A 27 -14.40 11.48 -2.51
N ASP A 28 -14.81 12.51 -3.24
CA ASP A 28 -14.13 13.79 -3.24
C ASP A 28 -14.43 14.55 -1.92
N LYS A 29 -13.39 15.04 -1.25
CA LYS A 29 -13.48 15.83 -0.02
C LYS A 29 -13.11 17.31 -0.25
N GLY A 30 -12.76 17.68 -1.48
CA GLY A 30 -12.37 19.03 -1.89
C GLY A 30 -10.87 19.21 -1.96
N ASP A 31 -10.16 19.02 -0.85
CA ASP A 31 -8.69 19.14 -0.75
C ASP A 31 -7.95 17.80 -0.97
N HIS A 32 -8.68 16.68 -0.88
CA HIS A 32 -8.18 15.33 -1.11
C HIS A 32 -9.32 14.39 -1.56
N GLN A 33 -8.96 13.18 -1.97
CA GLN A 33 -9.93 12.11 -2.20
C GLN A 33 -9.83 11.05 -1.11
N GLU A 34 -10.97 10.54 -0.66
CA GLU A 34 -11.07 9.39 0.24
C GLU A 34 -11.48 8.16 -0.56
N MET A 35 -10.60 7.17 -0.61
CA MET A 35 -10.83 5.88 -1.25
C MET A 35 -11.00 4.80 -0.17
N LEU A 36 -12.05 4.00 -0.29
CA LEU A 36 -12.19 2.77 0.48
C LEU A 36 -11.77 1.61 -0.41
N ALA A 37 -10.83 0.79 0.03
CA ALA A 37 -10.30 -0.31 -0.76
C ALA A 37 -10.12 -1.59 0.07
N ASP A 38 -10.28 -2.73 -0.59
CA ASP A 38 -9.97 -4.04 -0.06
C ASP A 38 -8.75 -4.62 -0.73
N LEU A 39 -7.83 -5.18 0.06
CA LEU A 39 -6.74 -6.01 -0.42
C LEU A 39 -6.87 -7.41 0.17
N VAL A 40 -6.68 -8.44 -0.67
CA VAL A 40 -6.54 -9.83 -0.23
C VAL A 40 -5.07 -10.20 -0.34
N ILE A 41 -4.39 -10.35 0.80
CA ILE A 41 -2.98 -10.76 0.83
C ILE A 41 -2.91 -12.25 1.09
N SER A 42 -2.18 -12.96 0.24
CA SER A 42 -1.95 -14.40 0.31
C SER A 42 -0.46 -14.71 0.31
N PHE A 43 0.05 -15.15 1.46
CA PHE A 43 1.45 -15.50 1.67
C PHE A 43 1.59 -16.82 2.42
N LYS A 44 2.15 -17.85 1.77
CA LYS A 44 2.22 -19.21 2.32
C LYS A 44 0.83 -19.70 2.77
N VAL A 45 0.63 -20.00 4.06
CA VAL A 45 -0.65 -20.43 4.64
C VAL A 45 -1.54 -19.25 5.07
N PHE A 46 -1.02 -18.03 5.04
CA PHE A 46 -1.74 -16.83 5.40
C PHE A 46 -2.57 -16.35 4.21
N ARG A 47 -3.88 -16.18 4.38
CA ARG A 47 -4.76 -15.56 3.39
C ARG A 47 -5.79 -14.72 4.12
N GLU A 48 -5.64 -13.41 4.03
CA GLU A 48 -6.44 -12.46 4.80
C GLU A 48 -6.87 -11.28 3.95
N LYS A 49 -8.04 -10.74 4.28
CA LYS A 49 -8.57 -9.52 3.67
C LYS A 49 -8.32 -8.35 4.60
N PHE A 50 -7.89 -7.23 4.03
CA PHE A 50 -7.66 -5.97 4.71
C PHE A 50 -8.56 -4.93 4.04
N GLY A 51 -9.52 -4.40 4.81
CA GLY A 51 -10.22 -3.19 4.43
C GLY A 51 -9.40 -1.97 4.86
N SER A 52 -9.20 -1.02 3.96
CA SER A 52 -8.41 0.18 4.18
C SER A 52 -9.14 1.44 3.73
N ARG A 53 -8.90 2.52 4.45
CA ARG A 53 -9.19 3.89 4.03
C ARG A 53 -7.90 4.50 3.50
N VAL A 54 -7.93 5.00 2.29
CA VAL A 54 -6.81 5.61 1.58
C VAL A 54 -7.14 7.07 1.32
N LEU A 55 -6.35 7.99 1.86
CA LEU A 55 -6.46 9.43 1.60
C LEU A 55 -5.43 9.81 0.55
N LEU A 56 -5.91 10.31 -0.58
CA LEU A 56 -5.14 10.68 -1.75
C LEU A 56 -4.99 12.21 -1.79
N TRP A 57 -3.78 12.72 -1.57
CA TRP A 57 -3.46 14.14 -1.53
C TRP A 57 -2.61 14.52 -2.76
N PRO A 58 -3.23 14.77 -3.93
CA PRO A 58 -2.48 15.00 -5.17
C PRO A 58 -1.62 16.27 -5.11
N GLU A 59 -2.15 17.37 -4.57
CA GLU A 59 -1.41 18.64 -4.43
C GLU A 59 -0.21 18.54 -3.48
N GLN A 60 -0.27 17.63 -2.50
CA GLN A 60 0.81 17.39 -1.54
C GLN A 60 1.73 16.25 -1.98
N MET A 61 1.41 15.56 -3.07
CA MET A 61 2.09 14.33 -3.52
C MET A 61 2.24 13.32 -2.37
N LYS A 62 1.11 13.04 -1.69
CA LYS A 62 1.08 12.18 -0.50
C LYS A 62 -0.11 11.22 -0.53
N ILE A 63 0.09 10.00 -0.04
CA ILE A 63 -0.98 9.01 0.17
C ILE A 63 -0.88 8.51 1.59
N ASP A 64 -1.94 8.72 2.38
CA ASP A 64 -2.06 8.13 3.71
C ASP A 64 -3.02 6.93 3.64
N THR A 65 -2.70 5.85 4.33
CA THR A 65 -3.54 4.67 4.40
C THR A 65 -3.72 4.27 5.84
N GLU A 66 -4.97 4.06 6.21
CA GLU A 66 -5.37 3.58 7.52
C GLU A 66 -6.19 2.32 7.38
N TYR A 67 -6.01 1.44 8.35
CA TYR A 67 -6.74 0.19 8.44
C TYR A 67 -8.16 0.36 8.97
N LEU A 68 -9.11 -0.34 8.35
CA LEU A 68 -10.53 -0.37 8.75
C LEU A 68 -10.93 -1.72 9.36
N ASP A 69 -10.66 -2.84 8.68
CA ASP A 69 -11.14 -4.17 9.09
C ASP A 69 -10.21 -5.33 8.69
N GLY A 70 -10.25 -6.44 9.46
CA GLY A 70 -9.40 -7.64 9.27
C GLY A 70 -8.73 -8.23 10.53
N PRO A 71 -7.63 -8.99 10.37
CA PRO A 71 -6.91 -9.70 11.44
C PRO A 71 -5.81 -8.86 12.13
N ILE A 72 -5.49 -7.69 11.57
CA ILE A 72 -4.51 -6.75 12.10
C ILE A 72 -5.17 -5.90 13.20
N ARG A 73 -4.39 -5.52 14.21
CA ARG A 73 -4.82 -4.61 15.27
C ARG A 73 -4.74 -3.16 14.79
N HIS A 74 -3.67 -2.85 14.06
CA HIS A 74 -3.44 -1.54 13.49
C HIS A 74 -2.54 -1.65 12.25
N LEU A 75 -2.83 -0.89 11.19
CA LEU A 75 -1.90 -0.63 10.09
C LEU A 75 -2.12 0.81 9.64
N GLU A 76 -1.03 1.56 9.60
CA GLU A 76 -0.93 2.89 9.04
C GLU A 76 0.24 2.92 8.08
N SER A 77 0.07 3.58 6.94
CA SER A 77 1.18 3.82 6.04
C SER A 77 1.07 5.16 5.36
N GLN A 78 2.22 5.77 5.10
CA GLN A 78 2.33 7.04 4.42
C GLN A 78 3.32 6.90 3.26
N TRP A 79 2.86 7.32 2.09
CA TRP A 79 3.70 7.55 0.93
C TRP A 79 3.84 9.04 0.71
N ALA A 80 5.06 9.49 0.43
CA ALA A 80 5.33 10.82 -0.07
C ALA A 80 6.21 10.72 -1.30
N PHE A 81 5.92 11.55 -2.30
CA PHE A 81 6.61 11.57 -3.57
C PHE A 81 7.18 12.95 -3.80
N LYS A 82 8.44 13.00 -4.24
CA LYS A 82 9.13 14.25 -4.52
C LYS A 82 9.80 14.15 -5.88
N ASP A 83 9.50 15.10 -6.75
CA ASP A 83 10.20 15.21 -8.03
C ASP A 83 11.63 15.67 -7.79
N VAL A 84 12.57 14.99 -8.45
CA VAL A 84 14.00 15.28 -8.41
C VAL A 84 14.55 15.28 -9.83
N GLU A 85 15.74 15.84 -10.03
CA GLU A 85 16.37 15.84 -11.35
C GLU A 85 16.57 14.39 -11.84
N GLY A 86 15.96 14.06 -12.99
CA GLY A 86 16.06 12.73 -13.59
C GLY A 86 15.22 11.63 -12.93
N GLY A 87 14.31 11.94 -12.00
CA GLY A 87 13.47 10.91 -11.38
C GLY A 87 12.49 11.38 -10.32
N CYS A 88 12.07 10.44 -9.48
CA CYS A 88 11.15 10.66 -8.37
C CYS A 88 11.71 9.97 -7.13
N GLU A 89 11.87 10.72 -6.04
CA GLU A 89 12.17 10.19 -4.72
C GLU A 89 10.86 9.74 -4.06
N VAL A 90 10.86 8.51 -3.53
CA VAL A 90 9.70 7.91 -2.87
C VAL A 90 10.05 7.63 -1.42
N SER A 91 9.30 8.24 -0.51
CA SER A 91 9.37 7.94 0.92
C SER A 91 8.17 7.09 1.30
N PHE A 92 8.42 5.92 1.89
CA PHE A 92 7.38 5.02 2.36
C PHE A 92 7.62 4.68 3.83
N ALA A 93 6.69 5.09 4.69
CA ALA A 93 6.64 4.76 6.10
C ALA A 93 5.42 3.88 6.37
N VAL A 94 5.60 2.84 7.18
CA VAL A 94 4.52 1.92 7.54
C VAL A 94 4.70 1.46 8.97
N ASP A 95 3.61 1.52 9.74
CA ASP A 95 3.51 0.95 11.07
C ASP A 95 2.36 -0.07 11.10
N PHE A 96 2.56 -1.18 11.80
CA PHE A 96 1.55 -2.21 11.91
C PHE A 96 1.71 -3.06 13.17
N GLU A 97 0.57 -3.55 13.67
CA GLU A 97 0.51 -4.45 14.81
C GLU A 97 -0.50 -5.56 14.53
N PHE A 98 -0.09 -6.83 14.60
CA PHE A 98 -1.00 -7.96 14.57
C PHE A 98 -1.69 -8.16 15.93
N LYS A 99 -2.95 -8.61 15.91
CA LYS A 99 -3.66 -9.01 17.14
C LYS A 99 -2.98 -10.17 17.88
N SER A 100 -2.27 -11.03 17.16
CA SER A 100 -1.55 -12.18 17.72
C SER A 100 -0.06 -11.88 17.90
N ARG A 101 0.44 -12.01 19.14
CA ARG A 101 1.87 -11.81 19.47
C ARG A 101 2.78 -12.81 18.75
N LEU A 102 2.28 -14.00 18.46
CA LEU A 102 3.01 -15.00 17.66
C LEU A 102 3.16 -14.54 16.21
N LEU A 103 2.10 -14.00 15.61
CA LEU A 103 2.15 -13.43 14.26
C LEU A 103 3.04 -12.18 14.24
N GLN A 104 2.99 -11.33 15.26
CA GLN A 104 3.89 -10.17 15.37
C GLN A 104 5.37 -10.58 15.37
N GLY A 105 5.73 -11.59 16.17
CA GLY A 105 7.11 -12.08 16.25
C GLY A 105 7.61 -12.68 14.94
N ALA A 106 6.78 -13.48 14.25
CA ALA A 106 7.14 -14.06 12.95
C ALA A 106 7.20 -13.01 11.83
N ALA A 107 6.28 -12.04 11.83
CA ALA A 107 6.25 -10.95 10.86
C ALA A 107 7.48 -10.05 11.01
N GLY A 108 7.87 -9.67 12.24
CA GLY A 108 9.01 -8.79 12.48
C GLY A 108 10.33 -9.25 11.85
N MET A 109 10.56 -10.57 11.74
CA MET A 109 11.77 -11.14 11.14
C MET A 109 11.84 -10.98 9.61
N PHE A 110 10.70 -10.95 8.91
CA PHE A 110 10.64 -10.91 7.44
C PHE A 110 9.96 -9.65 6.89
N PHE A 111 9.42 -8.79 7.76
CA PHE A 111 8.63 -7.63 7.37
C PHE A 111 9.44 -6.64 6.53
N ASN A 112 10.67 -6.33 6.95
CA ASN A 112 11.54 -5.42 6.21
C ASN A 112 11.79 -5.95 4.78
N GLU A 113 12.09 -7.24 4.63
CA GLU A 113 12.27 -7.85 3.31
C GLU A 113 10.98 -7.81 2.47
N ALA A 114 9.82 -8.03 3.10
CA ALA A 114 8.52 -7.95 2.45
C ALA A 114 8.22 -6.53 1.93
N MET A 115 8.42 -5.51 2.76
CA MET A 115 8.20 -4.11 2.37
C MET A 115 9.17 -3.67 1.27
N GLN A 116 10.45 -4.05 1.35
CA GLN A 116 11.38 -3.80 0.26
C GLN A 116 10.95 -4.48 -1.05
N ARG A 117 10.34 -5.66 -0.98
CA ARG A 117 9.81 -6.33 -2.18
C ARG A 117 8.62 -5.57 -2.76
N VAL A 118 7.75 -5.02 -1.93
CA VAL A 118 6.63 -4.15 -2.36
C VAL A 118 7.18 -2.91 -3.08
N VAL A 119 8.09 -2.16 -2.45
CA VAL A 119 8.69 -0.94 -3.05
C VAL A 119 9.37 -1.26 -4.39
N ARG A 120 10.20 -2.31 -4.46
CA ARG A 120 10.84 -2.73 -5.71
C ARG A 120 9.85 -3.13 -6.81
N SER A 121 8.67 -3.63 -6.43
CA SER A 121 7.64 -4.01 -7.40
C SER A 121 7.00 -2.77 -8.04
N PHE A 122 6.79 -1.69 -7.27
CA PHE A 122 6.40 -0.39 -7.81
C PHE A 122 7.45 0.20 -8.76
N GLU A 123 8.73 0.20 -8.36
CA GLU A 123 9.81 0.67 -9.25
C GLU A 123 9.88 -0.10 -10.57
N ARG A 124 9.67 -1.43 -10.52
CA ARG A 124 9.67 -2.28 -11.72
C ARG A 124 8.46 -2.01 -12.59
N ARG A 125 7.29 -1.82 -12.00
CA ARG A 125 6.06 -1.50 -12.73
C ARG A 125 6.14 -0.11 -13.37
N ALA A 126 6.70 0.89 -12.68
CA ALA A 126 6.96 2.21 -13.25
C ALA A 126 7.85 2.13 -14.51
N ARG A 127 8.94 1.35 -14.46
CA ARG A 127 9.80 1.08 -15.62
C ARG A 127 9.11 0.32 -16.76
N THR A 128 8.00 -0.36 -16.49
CA THR A 128 7.25 -1.09 -17.53
C THR A 128 6.23 -0.20 -18.22
N LEU A 129 5.67 0.78 -17.50
CA LEU A 129 4.60 1.65 -18.01
C LEU A 129 5.10 2.95 -18.63
N TYR A 130 6.24 3.48 -18.17
CA TYR A 130 6.70 4.83 -18.52
C TYR A 130 8.11 4.86 -19.12
N THR A 131 8.55 3.73 -19.71
CA THR A 131 9.81 3.60 -20.45
C THR A 131 9.50 3.10 -21.84
#